data_AF-A0A7L5ZGB4-F1
#
_entry.id   AF-A0A7L5ZGB4-F1
#
_cell.length_a   1.000
_cell.length_b   1.000
_cell.length_c   1.000
_cell.angle_alpha   90.00
_cell.angle_beta   90.00
_cell.angle_gamma   90.00
#
_symmetry.space_group_name_H-M   'P 1'
#
loop_
_entity.id
_entity.type
_entity.pdbx_description
1 polymer ?
#
loop_
_entity_poly.entity_id
_entity_poly.type
_entity_poly.pdbx_seq_one_letter_code
_entity_poly.pdbx_strand_id
1 'polypeptide(L)' 'MPFLRLAALRTEVGGQRPTLRSVRLQSPAGGVVEVAAVVQLGTRVGALALRLLEAPDGFACVALQASLRLSCRPGAHGRP' A
#
# COMPACT_ATOMS: atom_id res chain seq x y z
N MET A 1 14.90 23.75 -2.80
CA MET A 1 13.87 22.74 -2.48
C MET A 1 14.52 21.36 -2.58
N PRO A 2 14.98 20.73 -1.49
CA PRO A 2 15.56 19.39 -1.60
C PRO A 2 14.41 18.41 -1.82
N PHE A 3 14.42 17.74 -2.97
CA PHE A 3 13.61 16.55 -3.22
C PHE A 3 13.92 15.54 -2.12
N LEU A 4 13.03 15.40 -1.15
CA LEU A 4 13.12 14.36 -0.13
C LEU A 4 13.06 13.03 -0.88
N ARG A 5 14.24 12.43 -1.07
CA ARG A 5 14.45 11.21 -1.85
C ARG A 5 13.81 10.05 -1.08
N LEU A 6 12.50 9.90 -1.20
CA LEU A 6 11.70 8.77 -0.68
C LEU A 6 12.31 7.41 -1.03
N ALA A 7 13.13 7.36 -2.09
CA ALA A 7 13.90 6.20 -2.52
C ALA A 7 14.94 5.67 -1.50
N ALA A 8 15.20 6.37 -0.38
CA ALA A 8 16.21 5.97 0.61
C ALA A 8 15.66 5.40 1.92
N LEU A 9 14.33 5.32 2.12
CA LEU A 9 13.79 4.64 3.29
C LEU A 9 13.89 3.12 3.08
N ARG A 10 14.85 2.49 3.76
CA ARG A 10 14.93 1.03 3.85
C ARG A 10 13.60 0.51 4.37
N THR A 11 12.86 -0.20 3.53
CA THR A 11 11.59 -0.87 3.87
C THR A 11 11.83 -2.20 4.57
N GLU A 12 12.99 -2.42 5.18
CA GLU A 12 13.24 -3.64 5.95
C GLU A 12 12.72 -3.46 7.38
N VAL A 13 11.55 -4.00 7.66
CA VAL A 13 11.04 -4.15 9.03
C VAL A 13 11.54 -5.50 9.53
N GLY A 14 12.56 -5.49 10.40
CA GLY A 14 13.11 -6.72 10.99
C GLY A 14 13.78 -7.67 10.00
N GLY A 15 14.41 -7.15 8.93
CA GLY A 15 15.11 -7.97 7.91
C GLY A 15 14.19 -8.64 6.89
N GLN A 16 12.87 -8.43 6.96
CA GLN A 16 11.93 -8.90 5.95
C GLN A 16 11.61 -7.79 4.95
N ARG A 17 11.65 -8.14 3.65
CA ARG A 17 11.24 -7.22 2.58
C ARG A 17 9.73 -7.32 2.35
N PRO A 18 8.99 -6.20 2.39
CA PRO A 18 7.59 -6.19 2.03
C PRO A 18 7.42 -6.56 0.56
N THR A 19 6.39 -7.35 0.28
CA THR A 19 6.01 -7.78 -1.06
C THR A 19 4.71 -7.09 -1.46
N LEU A 20 4.70 -6.47 -2.63
CA LEU A 20 3.49 -5.89 -3.22
C LEU A 20 2.67 -7.03 -3.85
N ARG A 21 1.50 -7.33 -3.28
CA ARG A 21 0.60 -8.38 -3.77
C ARG A 21 -0.25 -7.91 -4.93
N SER A 22 -0.77 -6.68 -4.83
CA SER A 22 -1.57 -6.07 -5.87
C SER A 22 -1.46 -4.56 -5.80
N VAL A 23 -1.62 -3.92 -6.95
CA VAL A 23 -1.74 -2.47 -7.07
C VAL A 23 -2.84 -2.16 -8.07
N ARG A 24 -3.69 -1.20 -7.72
CA ARG A 24 -4.67 -0.58 -8.60
C ARG A 24 -4.36 0.90 -8.63
N LEU A 25 -4.27 1.44 -9.83
CA LEU A 25 -4.02 2.86 -10.05
C LEU A 25 -5.17 3.41 -10.89
N GLN A 26 -5.65 4.59 -10.51
CA GLN A 26 -6.67 5.32 -11.25
C GLN A 26 -6.38 6.81 -11.24
N SER A 27 -6.81 7.50 -12.29
CA SER A 27 -6.73 8.96 -12.40
C SER A 27 -8.13 9.51 -12.57
N PRO A 28 -8.85 9.80 -11.47
CA PRO A 28 -10.27 10.14 -11.53
C PRO A 28 -10.51 11.54 -12.13
N ALA A 29 -9.50 12.41 -12.10
CA ALA A 29 -9.51 13.74 -12.68
C ALA A 29 -8.09 14.15 -13.08
N GLY A 30 -7.97 15.22 -13.89
CA GLY A 30 -6.67 15.82 -14.21
C GLY A 30 -5.92 16.22 -12.96
N GLY A 31 -4.62 15.90 -12.90
CA GLY A 31 -3.76 16.22 -11.75
C GLY A 31 -4.05 15.39 -10.49
N VAL A 32 -4.91 14.36 -10.54
CA VAL A 32 -5.19 13.46 -9.41
C VAL A 32 -4.83 12.02 -9.76
N VAL A 33 -4.08 11.35 -8.88
CA VAL A 33 -3.75 9.92 -8.97
C VAL A 33 -4.14 9.25 -7.67
N GLU A 34 -4.96 8.21 -7.75
CA GLU A 34 -5.29 7.35 -6.62
C GLU A 34 -4.65 5.97 -6.80
N VAL A 35 -4.10 5.45 -5.72
CA VAL A 35 -3.41 4.17 -5.68
C VAL A 35 -3.98 3.33 -4.54
N ALA A 36 -4.44 2.12 -4.84
CA ALA A 36 -4.77 1.13 -3.83
C ALA A 36 -3.79 -0.05 -3.95
N ALA A 37 -3.08 -0.37 -2.88
CA ALA A 37 -2.05 -1.40 -2.85
C ALA A 37 -2.28 -2.37 -1.69
N VAL A 38 -2.05 -3.66 -1.94
CA VAL A 38 -1.98 -4.68 -0.88
C VAL A 38 -0.53 -5.06 -0.70
N VAL A 39 -0.03 -4.93 0.52
CA VAL A 39 1.36 -5.20 0.88
C VAL A 39 1.40 -6.32 1.91
N GLN A 40 2.34 -7.24 1.75
CA GLN A 40 2.57 -8.32 2.70
C GLN A 40 3.98 -8.27 3.28
N LEU A 41 4.08 -8.43 4.60
CA LEU A 41 5.34 -8.54 5.33
C LEU A 41 5.28 -9.80 6.20
N GLY A 42 6.01 -10.84 5.81
CA GLY A 42 5.90 -12.15 6.46
C GLY A 42 4.47 -12.70 6.35
N THR A 43 3.83 -12.96 7.48
CA THR A 43 2.42 -13.40 7.57
C THR A 43 1.41 -12.25 7.69
N ARG A 44 1.89 -11.00 7.80
CA ARG A 44 1.03 -9.82 7.96
C ARG A 44 0.66 -9.26 6.59
N VAL A 45 -0.61 -8.96 6.41
CA VAL A 45 -1.12 -8.30 5.20
C VAL A 45 -1.71 -6.94 5.58
N GLY A 46 -1.42 -5.93 4.77
CA GLY A 46 -1.96 -4.58 4.93
C GLY A 46 -2.49 -4.06 3.60
N ALA A 47 -3.45 -3.15 3.67
CA ALA A 47 -3.92 -2.37 2.55
C ALA A 47 -3.48 -0.90 2.72
N LEU A 48 -3.09 -0.30 1.60
CA LEU A 48 -2.69 1.09 1.49
C LEU A 48 -3.57 1.74 0.42
N ALA A 49 -4.16 2.88 0.75
CA ALA A 49 -4.80 3.75 -0.22
C ALA A 49 -4.07 5.09 -0.20
N LEU A 50 -3.64 5.57 -1.35
CA LEU A 50 -2.98 6.85 -1.52
C LEU A 50 -3.75 7.69 -2.52
N ARG A 51 -3.80 8.99 -2.27
CA ARG A 51 -4.28 9.99 -3.22
C ARG A 51 -3.22 11.07 -3.35
N LEU A 52 -2.65 11.16 -4.53
CA LEU A 52 -1.78 12.25 -4.95
C LEU A 52 -2.62 13.25 -5.73
N LEU A 53 -2.43 14.53 -5.44
CA LEU A 53 -3.04 15.63 -6.18
C LEU A 53 -2.01 16.72 -6.46
N GLU A 54 -2.09 17.32 -7.64
CA GLU A 54 -1.33 18.52 -7.98
C GLU A 54 -1.75 19.68 -7.07
N ALA A 55 -0.75 20.44 -6.62
CA ALA A 55 -0.88 21.61 -5.78
C ALA A 55 0.02 22.72 -6.36
N PRO A 56 -0.21 24.01 -6.02
CA PRO A 56 0.54 25.13 -6.59
C PRO A 56 2.07 25.00 -6.51
N ASP A 57 2.58 24.35 -5.46
CA ASP A 57 4.02 24.15 -5.21
C ASP A 57 4.50 22.70 -5.38
N GLY A 58 3.72 21.84 -6.05
CA GLY A 58 4.10 20.45 -6.32
C GLY A 58 2.95 19.45 -6.18
N PHE A 59 3.14 18.41 -5.37
CA PHE A 59 2.14 17.37 -5.15
C PHE A 59 1.80 17.26 -3.66
N ALA A 60 0.51 17.24 -3.35
CA ALA A 60 0.03 16.84 -2.03
C ALA A 60 -0.34 15.36 -2.05
N CYS A 61 -0.02 14.64 -0.98
CA CYS A 61 -0.26 13.20 -0.85
C CYS A 61 -1.01 12.92 0.46
N VAL A 62 -2.14 12.22 0.35
CA VAL A 62 -2.88 11.67 1.49
C VAL A 62 -2.80 10.16 1.41
N ALA A 63 -2.40 9.51 2.51
CA ALA A 63 -2.30 8.06 2.59
C ALA A 63 -3.12 7.52 3.77
N LEU A 64 -3.85 6.45 3.53
CA LEU A 64 -4.56 5.66 4.52
C LEU A 64 -3.98 4.25 4.53
N GLN A 65 -3.70 3.73 5.73
CA GLN A 65 -3.19 2.38 5.92
C GLN A 65 -4.13 1.60 6.83
N ALA A 66 -4.49 0.38 6.43
CA ALA A 66 -5.26 -0.56 7.22
C ALA A 66 -4.49 -1.87 7.38
N SER A 67 -4.40 -2.36 8.62
CA SER A 67 -3.87 -3.71 8.88
C SER A 67 -4.98 -4.74 8.67
N LEU A 68 -4.78 -5.68 7.76
CA LEU A 68 -5.74 -6.76 7.50
C LEU A 68 -5.39 -7.94 8.40
N ARG A 69 -6.31 -8.29 9.29
CA ARG A 69 -6.28 -9.61 9.95
C ARG A 69 -6.93 -10.60 9.01
N LEU A 70 -6.13 -11.47 8.38
CA LEU A 70 -6.67 -12.62 7.67
C LEU A 70 -7.27 -13.57 8.71
N SER A 71 -8.59 -13.51 8.90
CA SER A 71 -9.30 -14.59 9.57
C SER A 71 -9.39 -15.77 8.60
N CYS A 72 -8.43 -16.69 8.68
CA CYS A 72 -8.63 -18.01 8.10
C CYS A 72 -9.84 -18.62 8.81
N ARG A 73 -10.99 -18.75 8.14
CA ARG A 73 -12.03 -19.67 8.60
C ARG A 73 -11.46 -21.09 8.46
N PRO A 74 -11.26 -21.85 9.54
CA PRO A 74 -11.01 -23.27 9.39
C PRO A 74 -12.34 -23.92 9.03
N GLY A 75 -12.47 -24.51 7.84
CA GLY A 75 -13.67 -25.29 7.54
C GLY A 75 -13.99 -25.44 6.07
N ALA A 76 -13.26 -26.31 5.38
CA ALA A 76 -13.81 -27.17 4.32
C ALA A 76 -12.84 -28.32 4.00
N HIS A 77 -12.32 -29.02 5.02
CA HIS A 77 -11.90 -30.41 4.80
C HIS A 77 -13.13 -31.29 4.98
N GLY A 78 -13.98 -31.28 3.95
CA GLY A 78 -14.96 -32.34 3.74
C GLY A 78 -14.26 -33.51 3.06
N ARG A 79 -13.90 -34.52 3.86
CA ARG A 79 -13.80 -35.95 3.48
C ARG A 79 -14.23 -36.74 4.71
N PRO A 80 -14.95 -37.86 4.55
CA PRO A 80 -14.57 -39.00 3.72
C PRO A 80 -15.17 -38.98 2.31
#